data_AF-A0A7S3TBT1-F1
#
_entry.id   AF-A0A7S3TBT1-F1
#
_cell.length_a   1.000
_cell.length_b   1.000
_cell.length_c   1.000
_cell.angle_alpha   90.00
_cell.angle_beta   90.00
_cell.angle_gamma   90.00
#
_symmetry.space_group_name_H-M   'P 1'
#
loop_
_entity.id
_entity.type
_entity.pdbx_description
1 polymer ?
#
loop_
_entity_poly.entity_id
_entity_poly.type
_entity_poly.pdbx_seq_one_letter_code
_entity_poly.pdbx_strand_id
1 'polypeptide(L)'
;MPAQPEGNSTRSCTFFMLSADFVRQFPGKSLPFFQEIRDDYTTEEPLVEVALDYADVVKGTHIETTLAVSHRWMQPDDPDPDGEQLKALKGFLNSPAGKKIERVWIDSACMPQDHPKGSRSAEDAAAFKRMLKEVNRLYLGTTVLILLDLSYVSRFWTQFESWLSMQFVTPDGLKPAVGTKNERHHIVCIQNAAEQSELHEKMLIQSWATKTPEQAHSFLSKPDVTVTNQGDKDLQLPKIKALDATVQGAFGDISRSLEDELAASEAVAARARAELAAWEAENDAKAGEKNRLKVAARQAASAVAAARLAKEEHARAISSSVDPAMMKRAEAASAEDSLSMSDVPELVLHLSGGGDKRKEQAAAALAKLARNADNRVAIAKAGGIAPLVALARGGTEVQKEYAAGALRILAVNDDNAMAIATAFGQLSFESSAKKVSIEQHGRRCRSTSICLVFCSPPLEKMLVPRVRLRLLEKTDSYTYVGAAPADVESHNKALGQDYGLGFATDGTTRFFSTKVKSADRARAFRIDDEIELRYDTSKGVVQLWAKNGKGAFVMINEHGPIPRGYRFAIGCVYCRCTFELLS
;
A
#
# COMPACT_ATOMS: atom_id res chain seq x y z
N MET A 1 -29.90 -24.93 -30.74
CA MET A 1 -29.33 -25.43 -29.48
C MET A 1 -28.53 -24.30 -28.88
N PRO A 2 -28.91 -23.75 -27.71
CA PRO A 2 -28.12 -22.71 -27.08
C PRO A 2 -26.79 -23.31 -26.62
N ALA A 3 -25.70 -22.61 -26.93
CA ALA A 3 -24.35 -22.98 -26.56
C ALA A 3 -24.27 -23.16 -25.04
N GLN A 4 -23.73 -24.31 -24.61
CA GLN A 4 -23.41 -24.52 -23.21
C GLN A 4 -22.29 -23.55 -22.80
N PRO A 5 -22.34 -22.99 -21.58
CA PRO A 5 -21.24 -22.18 -21.07
C PRO A 5 -20.01 -23.07 -20.92
N GLU A 6 -18.93 -22.74 -21.64
CA GLU A 6 -17.64 -23.41 -21.47
C GLU A 6 -17.19 -23.25 -20.02
N GLY A 7 -17.03 -24.37 -19.31
CA GLY A 7 -16.56 -24.44 -17.93
C GLY A 7 -15.20 -23.76 -17.79
N ASN A 8 -15.17 -22.70 -16.98
CA ASN A 8 -14.00 -21.89 -16.69
C ASN A 8 -13.24 -22.52 -15.48
N SER A 9 -11.89 -22.53 -15.53
CA SER A 9 -10.96 -22.76 -14.39
C SER A 9 -10.40 -24.17 -14.06
N THR A 10 -9.94 -24.99 -15.03
CA THR A 10 -9.05 -26.16 -14.71
C THR A 10 -8.02 -26.57 -15.78
N ARG A 11 -7.87 -25.86 -16.90
CA ARG A 11 -6.95 -26.30 -17.96
C ARG A 11 -5.50 -25.86 -17.67
N SER A 12 -4.64 -26.84 -17.40
CA SER A 12 -3.19 -26.65 -17.38
C SER A 12 -2.68 -26.15 -18.74
N CYS A 13 -1.60 -25.37 -18.71
CA CYS A 13 -0.89 -24.94 -19.93
C CYS A 13 0.55 -25.44 -19.84
N THR A 14 1.02 -26.08 -20.90
CA THR A 14 2.41 -26.52 -21.00
C THR A 14 3.29 -25.40 -21.52
N PHE A 15 4.40 -25.15 -20.84
CA PHE A 15 5.48 -24.27 -21.25
C PHE A 15 6.75 -25.09 -21.47
N PHE A 16 7.52 -24.79 -22.49
CA PHE A 16 8.87 -25.33 -22.60
C PHE A 16 9.81 -24.51 -21.72
N MET A 17 10.74 -25.14 -21.02
CA MET A 17 11.70 -24.48 -20.15
C MET A 17 13.07 -25.10 -20.33
N LEU A 18 14.10 -24.27 -20.29
CA LEU A 18 15.48 -24.75 -20.30
C LEU A 18 15.87 -25.33 -18.95
N SER A 19 16.71 -26.37 -18.95
CA SER A 19 17.49 -26.76 -17.80
C SER A 19 18.37 -25.58 -17.35
N ALA A 20 18.35 -25.27 -16.05
CA ALA A 20 19.21 -24.21 -15.51
C ALA A 20 20.71 -24.52 -15.69
N ASP A 21 21.09 -25.81 -15.70
CA ASP A 21 22.47 -26.23 -15.92
C ASP A 21 22.94 -25.98 -17.35
N PHE A 22 22.06 -26.21 -18.32
CA PHE A 22 22.31 -25.84 -19.72
C PHE A 22 22.62 -24.35 -19.82
N VAL A 23 21.78 -23.49 -19.22
CA VAL A 23 21.99 -22.03 -19.25
C VAL A 23 23.30 -21.63 -18.55
N ARG A 24 23.64 -22.24 -17.40
CA ARG A 24 24.90 -21.97 -16.68
C ARG A 24 26.13 -22.29 -17.52
N GLN A 25 26.09 -23.40 -18.25
CA GLN A 25 27.25 -23.94 -18.98
C GLN A 25 27.31 -23.49 -20.44
N PHE A 26 26.23 -22.92 -20.97
CA PHE A 26 26.13 -22.55 -22.37
C PHE A 26 27.31 -21.67 -22.82
N PRO A 27 28.11 -22.06 -23.82
CA PRO A 27 29.35 -21.34 -24.15
C PRO A 27 29.13 -20.12 -25.05
N GLY A 28 27.98 -20.01 -25.71
CA GLY A 28 27.70 -18.93 -26.65
C GLY A 28 27.45 -17.58 -25.98
N LYS A 29 27.48 -16.54 -26.81
CA LYS A 29 27.31 -15.14 -26.41
C LYS A 29 25.86 -14.83 -26.01
N SER A 30 24.89 -15.35 -26.74
CA SER A 30 23.45 -15.24 -26.52
C SER A 30 22.79 -16.60 -26.69
N LEU A 31 21.64 -16.82 -26.05
CA LEU A 31 20.93 -18.10 -26.16
C LEU A 31 20.34 -18.26 -27.57
N PRO A 32 20.39 -19.47 -28.17
CA PRO A 32 19.75 -19.74 -29.45
C PRO A 32 18.22 -19.64 -29.33
N PHE A 33 17.53 -19.51 -30.46
CA PHE A 33 16.07 -19.52 -30.46
C PHE A 33 15.51 -20.91 -30.15
N PHE A 34 14.26 -20.97 -29.70
CA PHE A 34 13.58 -22.22 -29.30
C PHE A 34 13.76 -23.36 -30.30
N GLN A 35 13.58 -23.09 -31.60
CA GLN A 35 13.72 -24.12 -32.63
C GLN A 35 15.17 -24.59 -32.79
N GLU A 36 16.15 -23.70 -32.73
CA GLU A 36 17.57 -24.06 -32.79
C GLU A 36 17.94 -24.93 -31.58
N ILE A 37 17.45 -24.60 -30.39
CA ILE A 37 17.69 -25.43 -29.20
C ILE A 37 17.05 -26.81 -29.35
N ARG A 38 15.80 -26.87 -29.80
CA ARG A 38 15.06 -28.12 -30.01
C ARG A 38 15.75 -29.03 -31.02
N ASP A 39 16.24 -28.45 -32.11
CA ASP A 39 16.72 -29.20 -33.27
C ASP A 39 18.21 -29.55 -33.15
N ASP A 40 19.04 -28.69 -32.52
CA ASP A 40 20.49 -28.87 -32.46
C ASP A 40 20.99 -29.54 -31.15
N TYR A 41 20.21 -29.50 -30.06
CA TYR A 41 20.63 -30.01 -28.73
C TYR A 41 19.88 -31.29 -28.31
N THR A 42 19.73 -32.25 -29.23
CA THR A 42 18.93 -33.47 -29.01
C THR A 42 19.53 -34.46 -28.02
N THR A 43 20.84 -34.40 -27.74
CA THR A 43 21.50 -35.35 -26.82
C THR A 43 21.38 -34.93 -25.36
N GLU A 44 21.41 -33.62 -25.10
CA GLU A 44 21.30 -33.04 -23.75
C GLU A 44 19.84 -32.79 -23.35
N GLU A 45 18.94 -32.78 -24.33
CA GLU A 45 17.49 -32.48 -24.21
C GLU A 45 17.22 -31.32 -23.24
N PRO A 46 17.81 -30.13 -23.48
CA PRO A 46 17.77 -29.06 -22.50
C PRO A 46 16.37 -28.45 -22.33
N LEU A 47 15.46 -28.65 -23.29
CA LEU A 47 14.08 -28.18 -23.24
C LEU A 47 13.16 -29.22 -22.60
N VAL A 48 12.55 -28.85 -21.48
CA VAL A 48 11.60 -29.67 -20.73
C VAL A 48 10.22 -29.05 -20.78
N GLU A 49 9.21 -29.87 -21.03
CA GLU A 49 7.81 -29.47 -20.91
C GLU A 49 7.38 -29.40 -19.44
N VAL A 50 6.87 -28.24 -19.02
CA VAL A 50 6.35 -28.00 -17.68
C VAL A 50 4.89 -27.56 -17.80
N ALA A 51 3.98 -28.39 -17.30
CA ALA A 51 2.57 -28.03 -17.17
C ALA A 51 2.37 -27.16 -15.93
N LEU A 52 1.70 -26.03 -16.11
CA LEU A 52 1.37 -25.08 -15.04
C LEU A 52 -0.13 -24.85 -15.01
N ASP A 53 -0.75 -24.97 -13.83
CA ASP A 53 -2.11 -24.52 -13.57
C ASP A 53 -2.22 -23.49 -12.43
N TYR A 54 -3.43 -22.98 -12.19
CA TYR A 54 -3.63 -22.01 -11.10
C TYR A 54 -3.58 -22.67 -9.72
N ALA A 55 -3.79 -23.99 -9.63
CA ALA A 55 -3.56 -24.70 -8.37
C ALA A 55 -2.07 -24.72 -8.04
N ASP A 56 -1.19 -24.85 -9.03
CA ASP A 56 0.26 -24.73 -8.86
C ASP A 56 0.67 -23.32 -8.42
N VAL A 57 0.04 -22.28 -9.00
CA VAL A 57 0.25 -20.89 -8.57
C VAL A 57 -0.16 -20.70 -7.11
N VAL A 58 -1.33 -21.21 -6.71
CA VAL A 58 -1.84 -21.10 -5.33
C VAL A 58 -0.97 -21.84 -4.33
N LYS A 59 -0.48 -23.03 -4.70
CA LYS A 59 0.42 -23.83 -3.86
C LYS A 59 1.85 -23.30 -3.85
N GLY A 60 2.22 -22.44 -4.82
CA GLY A 60 3.58 -21.97 -5.02
C GLY A 60 4.53 -23.08 -5.49
N THR A 61 4.02 -24.10 -6.18
CA THR A 61 4.74 -25.33 -6.55
C THR A 61 6.08 -25.05 -7.24
N HIS A 62 6.14 -23.99 -8.06
CA HIS A 62 7.28 -23.69 -8.93
C HIS A 62 8.11 -22.48 -8.49
N ILE A 63 7.74 -21.82 -7.38
CA ILE A 63 8.40 -20.58 -6.96
C ILE A 63 9.88 -20.82 -6.67
N GLU A 64 10.25 -21.89 -5.98
CA GLU A 64 11.66 -22.12 -5.58
C GLU A 64 12.56 -22.66 -6.70
N THR A 65 12.00 -23.37 -7.68
CA THR A 65 12.76 -24.17 -8.65
C THR A 65 12.68 -23.65 -10.08
N THR A 66 11.74 -22.76 -10.38
CA THR A 66 11.51 -22.25 -11.73
C THR A 66 11.70 -20.73 -11.78
N LEU A 67 12.44 -20.29 -12.79
CA LEU A 67 12.75 -18.89 -13.05
C LEU A 67 12.14 -18.45 -14.38
N ALA A 68 11.28 -17.43 -14.37
CA ALA A 68 10.89 -16.71 -15.58
C ALA A 68 11.76 -15.45 -15.71
N VAL A 69 12.28 -15.20 -16.91
CA VAL A 69 13.07 -14.01 -17.22
C VAL A 69 12.17 -12.99 -17.88
N SER A 70 12.03 -11.81 -17.26
CA SER A 70 11.38 -10.66 -17.86
C SER A 70 12.45 -9.72 -18.42
N HIS A 71 12.38 -9.46 -19.71
CA HIS A 71 13.35 -8.64 -20.42
C HIS A 71 12.71 -7.99 -21.63
N ARG A 72 13.41 -7.05 -22.26
CA ARG A 72 13.03 -6.57 -23.59
C ARG A 72 13.90 -7.22 -24.64
N TRP A 73 13.33 -7.43 -25.82
CA TRP A 73 14.13 -7.65 -27.01
C TRP A 73 14.92 -6.39 -27.33
N MET A 74 16.25 -6.51 -27.38
CA MET A 74 17.13 -5.36 -27.61
C MET A 74 17.05 -4.84 -29.04
N GLN A 75 16.94 -5.76 -30.00
CA GLN A 75 16.64 -5.52 -31.41
C GLN A 75 15.40 -6.33 -31.83
N PRO A 76 14.74 -5.99 -32.95
CA PRO A 76 13.55 -6.71 -33.40
C PRO A 76 13.76 -8.20 -33.73
N ASP A 77 14.98 -8.58 -34.12
CA ASP A 77 15.40 -9.91 -34.57
C ASP A 77 16.45 -10.56 -33.67
N ASP A 78 17.01 -9.81 -32.71
CA ASP A 78 18.00 -10.30 -31.75
C ASP A 78 17.67 -9.77 -30.34
N PRO A 79 17.25 -10.65 -29.41
CA PRO A 79 16.93 -10.23 -28.06
C PRO A 79 18.17 -9.78 -27.27
N ASP A 80 19.36 -10.31 -27.55
CA ASP A 80 20.58 -10.13 -26.73
C ASP A 80 21.86 -10.01 -27.60
N PRO A 81 21.96 -8.97 -28.45
CA PRO A 81 23.03 -8.84 -29.45
C PRO A 81 24.42 -8.67 -28.83
N ASP A 82 24.49 -8.12 -27.62
CA ASP A 82 25.74 -7.89 -26.87
C ASP A 82 26.04 -8.99 -25.85
N GLY A 83 25.10 -9.92 -25.61
CA GLY A 83 25.25 -11.01 -24.63
C GLY A 83 25.13 -10.54 -23.18
N GLU A 84 24.74 -9.29 -22.95
CA GLU A 84 24.64 -8.72 -21.61
C GLU A 84 23.51 -9.37 -20.82
N GLN A 85 22.41 -9.73 -21.48
CA GLN A 85 21.28 -10.38 -20.81
C GLN A 85 21.64 -11.78 -20.35
N LEU A 86 22.24 -12.60 -21.22
CA LEU A 86 22.69 -13.93 -20.85
C LEU A 86 23.74 -13.88 -19.74
N LYS A 87 24.65 -12.89 -19.78
CA LYS A 87 25.63 -12.68 -18.71
C LYS A 87 24.95 -12.37 -17.38
N ALA A 88 23.97 -11.47 -17.35
CA ALA A 88 23.19 -11.15 -16.15
C ALA A 88 22.39 -12.36 -15.63
N LEU A 89 21.72 -13.10 -16.51
CA LEU A 89 21.00 -14.33 -16.18
C LEU A 89 21.93 -15.38 -15.56
N LYS A 90 23.09 -15.64 -16.16
CA LYS A 90 24.10 -16.55 -15.57
C LYS A 90 24.61 -16.04 -14.22
N GLY A 91 24.81 -14.74 -14.07
CA GLY A 91 25.17 -14.13 -12.78
C GLY A 91 24.16 -14.44 -11.69
N PHE A 92 22.87 -14.27 -11.99
CA PHE A 92 21.78 -14.62 -11.09
C PHE A 92 21.74 -16.13 -10.79
N LEU A 93 21.80 -17.00 -11.80
CA LEU A 93 21.74 -18.46 -11.64
C LEU A 93 22.88 -19.04 -10.79
N ASN A 94 24.02 -18.34 -10.73
CA ASN A 94 25.17 -18.71 -9.89
C ASN A 94 25.15 -18.07 -8.49
N SER A 95 24.23 -17.13 -8.24
CA SER A 95 24.02 -16.53 -6.92
C SER A 95 23.39 -17.52 -5.93
N PRO A 96 23.43 -17.25 -4.60
CA PRO A 96 22.75 -18.09 -3.62
C PRO A 96 21.25 -18.30 -3.89
N ALA A 97 20.55 -17.27 -4.40
CA ALA A 97 19.14 -17.38 -4.77
C ALA A 97 18.94 -18.26 -6.01
N GLY A 98 19.81 -18.11 -7.01
CA GLY A 98 19.72 -18.85 -8.28
C GLY A 98 20.13 -20.32 -8.20
N LYS A 99 20.81 -20.77 -7.15
CA LYS A 99 21.26 -22.17 -6.99
C LYS A 99 20.10 -23.18 -6.86
N LYS A 100 18.95 -22.74 -6.35
CA LYS A 100 17.74 -23.58 -6.25
C LYS A 100 17.01 -23.72 -7.58
N ILE A 101 17.31 -22.86 -8.55
CA ILE A 101 16.64 -22.86 -9.85
C ILE A 101 17.12 -24.05 -10.67
N GLU A 102 16.16 -24.85 -11.10
CA GLU A 102 16.31 -26.04 -11.94
C GLU A 102 15.81 -25.79 -13.36
N ARG A 103 14.86 -24.86 -13.54
CA ARG A 103 14.20 -24.56 -14.82
C ARG A 103 14.22 -23.06 -15.09
N VAL A 104 14.49 -22.68 -16.34
CA VAL A 104 14.54 -21.29 -16.79
C VAL A 104 13.62 -21.11 -17.98
N TRP A 105 12.73 -20.13 -17.89
CA TRP A 105 11.90 -19.69 -19.00
C TRP A 105 12.36 -18.31 -19.47
N ILE A 106 12.73 -18.20 -20.74
CA ILE A 106 12.99 -16.94 -21.44
C ILE A 106 12.36 -17.04 -22.83
N ASP A 107 11.53 -16.08 -23.19
CA ASP A 107 10.61 -16.15 -24.33
C ASP A 107 11.26 -16.60 -25.66
N SER A 108 12.41 -16.05 -26.03
CA SER A 108 13.11 -16.37 -27.29
C SER A 108 13.55 -17.83 -27.38
N ALA A 109 14.04 -18.39 -26.26
CA ALA A 109 14.59 -19.74 -26.19
C ALA A 109 13.56 -20.79 -25.76
N CYS A 110 12.45 -20.38 -25.15
CA CYS A 110 11.46 -21.25 -24.52
C CYS A 110 10.08 -21.23 -25.19
N MET A 111 9.89 -20.40 -26.21
CA MET A 111 8.62 -20.29 -26.94
C MET A 111 8.89 -20.32 -28.45
N PRO A 112 8.08 -21.05 -29.26
CA PRO A 112 8.33 -21.14 -30.69
C PRO A 112 8.24 -19.78 -31.41
N GLN A 113 9.37 -19.33 -31.97
CA GLN A 113 9.47 -18.02 -32.60
C GLN A 113 9.15 -18.07 -34.10
N ASP A 114 8.76 -16.94 -34.67
CA ASP A 114 8.66 -16.77 -36.12
C ASP A 114 9.94 -16.13 -36.65
N HIS A 115 11.06 -16.81 -36.43
CA HIS A 115 12.41 -16.34 -36.74
C HIS A 115 13.22 -17.44 -37.46
N PRO A 116 13.77 -17.19 -38.68
CA PRO A 116 13.43 -16.07 -39.55
C PRO A 116 11.95 -16.05 -39.91
N LYS A 117 11.40 -14.87 -40.25
CA LYS A 117 9.95 -14.70 -40.47
C LYS A 117 9.38 -15.70 -41.49
N GLY A 118 8.32 -16.41 -41.10
CA GLY A 118 7.69 -17.46 -41.89
C GLY A 118 8.24 -18.87 -41.62
N SER A 119 9.21 -19.03 -40.71
CA SER A 119 9.80 -20.34 -40.37
C SER A 119 8.92 -21.18 -39.44
N ARG A 120 7.94 -20.58 -38.76
CA ARG A 120 7.16 -21.26 -37.73
C ARG A 120 6.12 -22.22 -38.33
N SER A 121 6.16 -23.49 -37.94
CA SER A 121 5.17 -24.50 -38.33
C SER A 121 3.76 -24.21 -37.78
N ALA A 122 2.74 -24.91 -38.28
CA ALA A 122 1.38 -24.77 -37.79
C ALA A 122 1.24 -25.21 -36.32
N GLU A 123 1.94 -26.29 -35.95
CA GLU A 123 2.02 -26.82 -34.60
C GLU A 123 2.69 -25.83 -33.65
N ASP A 124 3.83 -25.25 -34.07
CA ASP A 124 4.56 -24.24 -33.31
C ASP A 124 3.75 -22.95 -33.16
N ALA A 125 3.02 -22.54 -34.20
CA ALA A 125 2.12 -21.39 -34.12
C ALA A 125 0.97 -21.63 -33.13
N ALA A 126 0.45 -22.86 -33.05
CA ALA A 126 -0.57 -23.23 -32.07
C ALA A 126 0.01 -23.25 -30.65
N ALA A 127 1.23 -23.79 -30.47
CA ALA A 127 1.93 -23.79 -29.18
C ALA A 127 2.22 -22.37 -28.68
N PHE A 128 2.77 -21.51 -29.53
CA PHE A 128 2.99 -20.09 -29.23
C PHE A 128 1.71 -19.40 -28.76
N LYS A 129 0.60 -19.57 -29.49
CA LYS A 129 -0.69 -18.95 -29.12
C LYS A 129 -1.21 -19.45 -27.78
N ARG A 130 -1.04 -20.75 -27.46
CA ARG A 130 -1.43 -21.31 -26.16
C ARG A 130 -0.60 -20.72 -25.02
N MET A 131 0.72 -20.71 -25.19
CA MET A 131 1.65 -20.16 -24.19
C MET A 131 1.43 -18.66 -23.97
N LEU A 132 1.37 -17.87 -25.04
CA LEU A 132 1.15 -16.43 -24.98
C LEU A 132 -0.15 -16.09 -24.24
N LYS A 133 -1.21 -16.86 -24.49
CA LYS A 133 -2.48 -16.67 -23.80
C LYS A 133 -2.31 -16.85 -22.29
N GLU A 134 -1.57 -17.84 -21.81
CA GLU A 134 -1.49 -18.20 -20.39
C GLU A 134 -0.21 -17.71 -19.67
N VAL A 135 0.61 -16.89 -20.32
CA VAL A 135 1.89 -16.38 -19.79
C VAL A 135 1.75 -15.65 -18.45
N ASN A 136 0.58 -15.06 -18.18
CA ASN A 136 0.29 -14.39 -16.92
C ASN A 136 0.38 -15.36 -15.71
N ARG A 137 0.07 -16.64 -15.92
CA ARG A 137 0.17 -17.69 -14.90
C ARG A 137 1.62 -18.00 -14.56
N LEU A 138 2.49 -18.03 -15.58
CA LEU A 138 3.92 -18.26 -15.42
C LEU A 138 4.54 -17.21 -14.49
N TYR A 139 4.42 -15.92 -14.83
CA TYR A 139 5.01 -14.83 -14.02
C TYR A 139 4.37 -14.67 -12.63
N LEU A 140 3.16 -15.16 -12.43
CA LEU A 140 2.51 -15.17 -11.12
C LEU A 140 2.98 -16.36 -10.26
N GLY A 141 3.29 -17.51 -10.88
CA GLY A 141 3.57 -18.78 -10.20
C GLY A 141 5.05 -19.15 -10.04
N THR A 142 5.98 -18.38 -10.59
CA THR A 142 7.42 -18.67 -10.54
C THR A 142 8.22 -17.54 -9.89
N THR A 143 9.50 -17.81 -9.57
CA THR A 143 10.46 -16.72 -9.34
C THR A 143 10.68 -15.96 -10.65
N VAL A 144 10.89 -14.64 -10.57
CA VAL A 144 11.07 -13.79 -11.75
C VAL A 144 12.38 -13.01 -11.65
N LEU A 145 13.22 -13.12 -12.68
CA LEU A 145 14.37 -12.24 -12.88
C LEU A 145 14.00 -11.16 -13.89
N ILE A 146 14.05 -9.91 -13.46
CA ILE A 146 13.84 -8.73 -14.29
C ILE A 146 15.21 -8.20 -14.72
N LEU A 147 15.45 -8.18 -16.03
CA LEU A 147 16.61 -7.55 -16.64
C LEU A 147 16.23 -6.13 -17.07
N LEU A 148 16.58 -5.15 -16.23
CA LEU A 148 16.10 -3.78 -16.33
C LEU A 148 17.10 -2.89 -17.06
N ASP A 149 16.70 -2.34 -18.21
CA ASP A 149 17.30 -1.15 -18.83
C ASP A 149 16.27 0.00 -18.91
N LEU A 150 16.68 1.21 -19.28
CA LEU A 150 15.76 2.36 -19.27
C LEU A 150 14.63 2.29 -20.31
N SER A 151 14.75 1.49 -21.36
CA SER A 151 13.68 1.28 -22.35
C SER A 151 12.67 0.23 -21.89
N TYR A 152 13.04 -0.62 -20.91
CA TYR A 152 12.18 -1.65 -20.34
C TYR A 152 10.85 -1.06 -19.83
N VAL A 153 10.89 0.08 -19.13
CA VAL A 153 9.71 0.70 -18.50
C VAL A 153 8.74 1.34 -19.50
N SER A 154 9.03 1.32 -20.81
CA SER A 154 8.15 1.88 -21.85
C SER A 154 7.30 0.82 -22.57
N ARG A 155 7.61 -0.47 -22.41
CA ARG A 155 6.99 -1.57 -23.16
C ARG A 155 5.88 -2.25 -22.36
N PHE A 156 4.87 -2.77 -23.05
CA PHE A 156 3.71 -3.39 -22.41
C PHE A 156 4.07 -4.67 -21.65
N TRP A 157 4.73 -5.61 -22.32
CA TRP A 157 5.06 -6.93 -21.76
C TRP A 157 5.94 -6.85 -20.52
N THR A 158 7.05 -6.13 -20.62
CA THR A 158 7.98 -5.86 -19.51
C THR A 158 7.26 -5.29 -18.27
N GLN A 159 6.38 -4.31 -18.47
CA GLN A 159 5.62 -3.70 -17.38
C GLN A 159 4.54 -4.62 -16.81
N PHE A 160 3.87 -5.40 -17.66
CA PHE A 160 2.88 -6.40 -17.26
C PHE A 160 3.52 -7.52 -16.42
N GLU A 161 4.67 -8.03 -16.86
CA GLU A 161 5.45 -9.07 -16.18
C GLU A 161 6.02 -8.57 -14.85
N SER A 162 6.57 -7.34 -14.84
CA SER A 162 6.99 -6.66 -13.61
C SER A 162 5.86 -6.60 -12.59
N TRP A 163 4.67 -6.15 -13.00
CA TRP A 163 3.51 -6.11 -12.11
C TRP A 163 3.19 -7.49 -11.52
N LEU A 164 3.04 -8.51 -12.36
CA LEU A 164 2.71 -9.88 -11.93
C LEU A 164 3.73 -10.43 -10.93
N SER A 165 5.03 -10.26 -11.21
CA SER A 165 6.11 -10.72 -10.34
C SER A 165 6.10 -10.11 -8.94
N MET A 166 5.52 -8.91 -8.80
CA MET A 166 5.41 -8.19 -7.53
C MET A 166 4.07 -8.41 -6.82
N GLN A 167 3.14 -9.18 -7.40
CA GLN A 167 1.88 -9.59 -6.76
C GLN A 167 1.99 -11.02 -6.26
N PHE A 168 1.32 -11.42 -5.18
CA PHE A 168 1.11 -12.81 -4.81
C PHE A 168 -0.39 -13.10 -4.65
N VAL A 169 -0.76 -14.38 -4.73
CA VAL A 169 -2.16 -14.81 -4.71
C VAL A 169 -2.66 -15.03 -3.28
N THR A 170 -3.87 -14.57 -3.00
CA THR A 170 -4.60 -14.90 -1.78
C THR A 170 -6.04 -15.31 -2.10
N PRO A 171 -6.78 -15.88 -1.13
CA PRO A 171 -8.19 -16.19 -1.28
C PRO A 171 -9.07 -14.96 -1.55
N ASP A 172 -8.54 -13.76 -1.27
CA ASP A 172 -9.23 -12.48 -1.52
C ASP A 172 -8.78 -11.81 -2.82
N GLY A 173 -7.92 -12.46 -3.63
CA GLY A 173 -7.35 -11.91 -4.85
C GLY A 173 -5.85 -11.64 -4.77
N LEU A 174 -5.33 -10.82 -5.67
CA LEU A 174 -3.91 -10.44 -5.71
C LEU A 174 -3.57 -9.42 -4.62
N LYS A 175 -2.40 -9.60 -3.99
CA LYS A 175 -1.85 -8.68 -2.98
C LYS A 175 -0.37 -8.36 -3.28
N PRO A 176 0.14 -7.21 -2.82
CA PRO A 176 1.57 -6.85 -2.97
C PRO A 176 2.49 -7.86 -2.29
N ALA A 177 3.46 -8.42 -3.01
CA ALA A 177 4.43 -9.37 -2.48
C ALA A 177 5.67 -8.70 -1.86
N VAL A 178 6.00 -7.50 -2.31
CA VAL A 178 7.22 -6.78 -1.92
C VAL A 178 7.21 -6.43 -0.43
N GLY A 179 8.31 -6.71 0.27
CA GLY A 179 8.44 -6.51 1.71
C GLY A 179 7.75 -7.61 2.54
N THR A 180 7.31 -8.70 1.92
CA THR A 180 6.72 -9.86 2.60
C THR A 180 7.56 -11.10 2.34
N LYS A 181 7.27 -12.20 3.06
CA LYS A 181 7.88 -13.50 2.79
C LYS A 181 7.57 -14.08 1.39
N ASN A 182 6.60 -13.52 0.67
CA ASN A 182 6.16 -13.98 -0.65
C ASN A 182 6.86 -13.25 -1.81
N GLU A 183 7.82 -12.37 -1.49
CA GLU A 183 8.64 -11.69 -2.49
C GLU A 183 9.48 -12.70 -3.28
N ARG A 184 9.40 -12.63 -4.61
CA ARG A 184 10.03 -13.60 -5.53
C ARG A 184 10.57 -12.97 -6.81
N HIS A 185 10.68 -11.65 -6.83
CA HIS A 185 11.24 -10.91 -7.94
C HIS A 185 12.69 -10.56 -7.62
N HIS A 186 13.54 -10.57 -8.64
CA HIS A 186 14.93 -10.14 -8.56
C HIS A 186 15.19 -9.18 -9.71
N ILE A 187 15.78 -8.02 -9.43
CA ILE A 187 16.04 -7.01 -10.46
C ILE A 187 17.55 -6.92 -10.68
N VAL A 188 17.98 -7.06 -11.92
CA VAL A 188 19.35 -6.78 -12.35
C VAL A 188 19.31 -5.67 -13.38
N CYS A 189 19.84 -4.51 -13.00
CA CYS A 189 19.98 -3.39 -13.92
C CYS A 189 21.13 -3.65 -14.91
N ILE A 190 20.84 -3.50 -16.19
CA ILE A 190 21.77 -3.71 -17.31
C ILE A 190 21.86 -2.43 -18.16
N GLN A 191 22.84 -2.35 -19.05
CA GLN A 191 23.05 -1.23 -19.96
C GLN A 191 22.99 0.13 -19.25
N ASN A 192 22.21 1.07 -19.79
CA ASN A 192 22.06 2.43 -19.30
C ASN A 192 21.35 2.54 -17.93
N ALA A 193 20.76 1.46 -17.40
CA ALA A 193 20.23 1.46 -16.05
C ALA A 193 21.26 1.05 -14.99
N ALA A 194 22.37 0.41 -15.39
CA ALA A 194 23.36 -0.15 -14.48
C ALA A 194 24.10 0.92 -13.65
N GLU A 195 24.30 2.13 -14.20
CA GLU A 195 25.03 3.22 -13.53
C GLU A 195 24.32 3.72 -12.25
N GLN A 196 22.99 3.64 -12.21
CA GLN A 196 22.16 4.05 -11.06
C GLN A 196 21.18 2.94 -10.67
N SER A 197 21.70 1.71 -10.54
CA SER A 197 20.91 0.49 -10.32
C SER A 197 19.91 0.60 -9.17
N GLU A 198 20.34 1.07 -7.99
CA GLU A 198 19.46 1.23 -6.83
C GLU A 198 18.28 2.19 -7.08
N LEU A 199 18.50 3.26 -7.84
CA LEU A 199 17.46 4.24 -8.15
C LEU A 199 16.43 3.61 -9.08
N HIS A 200 16.89 2.98 -10.17
CA HIS A 200 16.01 2.38 -11.18
C HIS A 200 15.22 1.20 -10.63
N GLU A 201 15.84 0.39 -9.76
CA GLU A 201 15.16 -0.68 -9.04
C GLU A 201 14.02 -0.13 -8.16
N LYS A 202 14.33 0.87 -7.31
CA LYS A 202 13.33 1.52 -6.44
C LYS A 202 12.20 2.13 -7.25
N MET A 203 12.49 2.78 -8.39
CA MET A 203 11.48 3.37 -9.25
C MET A 203 10.55 2.31 -9.86
N LEU A 204 11.09 1.17 -10.31
CA LEU A 204 10.28 0.08 -10.86
C LEU A 204 9.36 -0.53 -9.78
N ILE A 205 9.91 -0.81 -8.59
CA ILE A 205 9.17 -1.34 -7.45
C ILE A 205 8.05 -0.38 -7.04
N GLN A 206 8.35 0.92 -6.86
CA GLN A 206 7.35 1.93 -6.51
C GLN A 206 6.25 2.08 -7.57
N SER A 207 6.59 1.81 -8.83
CA SER A 207 5.62 1.86 -9.93
C SER A 207 4.61 0.73 -9.85
N TRP A 208 5.03 -0.49 -9.48
CA TRP A 208 4.23 -1.70 -9.68
C TRP A 208 3.80 -2.43 -8.41
N ALA A 209 4.59 -2.41 -7.34
CA ALA A 209 4.41 -3.30 -6.19
C ALA A 209 3.01 -3.23 -5.57
N THR A 210 2.47 -2.02 -5.42
CA THR A 210 1.19 -1.79 -4.74
C THR A 210 -0.01 -1.63 -5.66
N LYS A 211 0.17 -1.76 -6.98
CA LYS A 211 -0.93 -1.55 -7.94
C LYS A 211 -1.95 -2.69 -7.88
N THR A 212 -3.22 -2.34 -7.70
CA THR A 212 -4.33 -3.29 -7.87
C THR A 212 -4.49 -3.68 -9.35
N PRO A 213 -5.21 -4.78 -9.65
CA PRO A 213 -5.53 -5.13 -11.05
C PRO A 213 -6.16 -3.99 -11.84
N GLU A 214 -7.06 -3.19 -11.25
CA GLU A 214 -7.70 -2.06 -11.91
C GLU A 214 -6.69 -0.96 -12.24
N GLN A 215 -5.79 -0.64 -11.30
CA GLN A 215 -4.75 0.36 -11.48
C GLN A 215 -3.72 -0.08 -12.53
N ALA A 216 -3.32 -1.36 -12.49
CA ALA A 216 -2.43 -1.95 -13.48
C ALA A 216 -3.06 -1.94 -14.88
N HIS A 217 -4.32 -2.38 -15.01
CA HIS A 217 -5.07 -2.29 -16.25
C HIS A 217 -5.13 -0.85 -16.75
N SER A 218 -5.54 0.10 -15.90
CA SER A 218 -5.66 1.52 -16.28
C SER A 218 -4.35 2.10 -16.76
N PHE A 219 -3.22 1.71 -16.17
CA PHE A 219 -1.90 2.16 -16.58
C PHE A 219 -1.47 1.53 -17.91
N LEU A 220 -1.54 0.20 -18.01
CA LEU A 220 -1.08 -0.55 -19.19
C LEU A 220 -1.93 -0.32 -20.45
N SER A 221 -3.18 0.11 -20.26
CA SER A 221 -4.10 0.49 -21.36
C SER A 221 -3.71 1.80 -22.04
N LYS A 222 -2.81 2.60 -21.46
CA LYS A 222 -2.50 3.92 -22.02
C LYS A 222 -1.80 3.81 -23.38
N PRO A 223 -1.97 4.80 -24.28
CA PRO A 223 -1.34 4.79 -25.61
C PRO A 223 0.19 4.90 -25.60
N ASP A 224 0.77 5.54 -24.57
CA ASP A 224 2.21 5.72 -24.39
C ASP A 224 2.93 4.44 -23.93
N VAL A 225 2.20 3.45 -23.43
CA VAL A 225 2.73 2.10 -23.18
C VAL A 225 2.86 1.39 -24.52
N THR A 226 4.08 1.25 -25.02
CA THR A 226 4.36 0.72 -26.36
C THR A 226 4.12 -0.80 -26.43
N VAL A 227 3.55 -1.27 -27.53
CA VAL A 227 3.40 -2.70 -27.83
C VAL A 227 3.67 -2.93 -29.31
N THR A 228 4.41 -3.99 -29.64
CA THR A 228 4.73 -4.33 -31.04
C THR A 228 3.48 -4.83 -31.77
N ASN A 229 2.61 -5.56 -31.08
CA ASN A 229 1.36 -6.09 -31.60
C ASN A 229 0.19 -5.66 -30.70
N GLN A 230 -0.71 -4.83 -31.22
CA GLN A 230 -1.87 -4.35 -30.45
C GLN A 230 -2.78 -5.49 -29.97
N GLY A 231 -2.83 -6.61 -30.71
CA GLY A 231 -3.59 -7.80 -30.31
C GLY A 231 -3.12 -8.40 -28.98
N ASP A 232 -1.88 -8.17 -28.58
CA ASP A 232 -1.35 -8.63 -27.29
C ASP A 232 -2.04 -7.88 -26.13
N LYS A 233 -2.20 -6.55 -26.25
CA LYS A 233 -2.96 -5.75 -25.28
C LYS A 233 -4.41 -6.18 -25.23
N ASP A 234 -5.02 -6.37 -26.41
CA ASP A 234 -6.43 -6.76 -26.52
C ASP A 234 -6.68 -8.13 -25.87
N LEU A 235 -5.69 -9.03 -25.93
CA LEU A 235 -5.73 -10.35 -25.30
C LEU A 235 -5.50 -10.30 -23.78
N GLN A 236 -4.52 -9.51 -23.31
CA GLN A 236 -4.05 -9.56 -21.92
C GLN A 236 -4.77 -8.58 -20.98
N LEU A 237 -5.17 -7.39 -21.45
CA LEU A 237 -5.83 -6.40 -20.59
C LEU A 237 -7.12 -6.93 -19.94
N PRO A 238 -8.03 -7.64 -20.65
CA PRO A 238 -9.21 -8.22 -20.02
C PRO A 238 -8.85 -9.24 -18.93
N LYS A 239 -7.75 -9.97 -19.09
CA LYS A 239 -7.29 -10.95 -18.11
C LYS A 239 -6.87 -10.30 -16.81
N ILE A 240 -6.21 -9.14 -16.85
CA ILE A 240 -5.82 -8.40 -15.64
C ILE A 240 -7.01 -8.21 -14.71
N LYS A 241 -8.15 -7.75 -15.23
CA LYS A 241 -9.39 -7.55 -14.45
C LYS A 241 -10.01 -8.84 -13.95
N ALA A 242 -9.77 -9.96 -14.63
CA ALA A 242 -10.29 -11.26 -14.26
C ALA A 242 -9.38 -12.04 -13.30
N LEU A 243 -8.14 -11.57 -13.04
CA LEU A 243 -7.16 -12.33 -12.27
C LEU A 243 -7.62 -12.60 -10.84
N ASP A 244 -8.20 -11.63 -10.14
CA ASP A 244 -8.72 -11.81 -8.78
C ASP A 244 -9.77 -12.93 -8.74
N ALA A 245 -10.77 -12.87 -9.63
CA ALA A 245 -11.78 -13.91 -9.74
C ALA A 245 -11.19 -15.27 -10.12
N THR A 246 -10.16 -15.29 -10.96
CA THR A 246 -9.51 -16.52 -11.41
C THR A 246 -8.77 -17.21 -10.26
N VAL A 247 -7.98 -16.45 -9.46
CA VAL A 247 -7.26 -17.02 -8.32
C VAL A 247 -8.22 -17.42 -7.20
N GLN A 248 -9.26 -16.63 -6.94
CA GLN A 248 -10.34 -16.97 -6.01
C GLN A 248 -11.03 -18.28 -6.40
N GLY A 249 -11.32 -18.44 -7.69
CA GLY A 249 -11.85 -19.68 -8.26
C GLY A 249 -10.94 -20.88 -7.97
N ALA A 250 -9.64 -20.74 -8.24
CA ALA A 250 -8.65 -21.78 -7.98
C ALA A 250 -8.54 -22.18 -6.50
N PHE A 251 -8.58 -21.22 -5.57
CA PHE A 251 -8.65 -21.53 -4.13
C PHE A 251 -9.90 -22.36 -3.79
N GLY A 252 -11.05 -22.00 -4.37
CA GLY A 252 -12.30 -22.74 -4.20
C GLY A 252 -12.26 -24.13 -4.82
N ASP A 253 -11.66 -24.28 -5.99
CA ASP A 253 -11.46 -25.57 -6.67
C ASP A 253 -10.58 -26.50 -5.84
N ILE A 254 -9.46 -26.00 -5.29
CA ILE A 254 -8.59 -26.79 -4.39
C ILE A 254 -9.36 -27.20 -3.13
N SER A 255 -10.12 -26.28 -2.52
CA SER A 255 -10.91 -26.59 -1.33
C SER A 255 -11.90 -27.73 -1.59
N ARG A 256 -12.61 -27.71 -2.73
CA ARG A 256 -13.52 -28.78 -3.14
C ARG A 256 -12.78 -30.09 -3.39
N SER A 257 -11.66 -30.07 -4.11
CA SER A 257 -10.86 -31.25 -4.38
C SER A 257 -10.38 -31.94 -3.10
N LEU A 258 -9.90 -31.17 -2.13
CA LEU A 258 -9.44 -31.69 -0.83
C LEU A 258 -10.60 -32.26 0.00
N GLU A 259 -11.80 -31.69 -0.13
CA GLU A 259 -13.01 -32.23 0.51
C GLU A 259 -13.43 -33.57 -0.09
N ASP A 260 -13.43 -33.68 -1.41
CA ASP A 260 -13.73 -34.90 -2.14
C ASP A 260 -12.69 -36.00 -1.84
N GLU A 261 -11.39 -35.67 -1.81
CA GLU A 261 -10.30 -36.59 -1.47
C GLU A 261 -10.39 -37.11 -0.03
N LEU A 262 -10.73 -36.24 0.92
CA LEU A 262 -10.95 -36.63 2.31
C LEU A 262 -12.16 -37.56 2.43
N ALA A 263 -13.28 -37.22 1.79
CA ALA A 263 -14.48 -38.06 1.80
C ALA A 263 -14.23 -39.44 1.16
N ALA A 264 -13.51 -39.48 0.04
CA ALA A 264 -13.11 -40.72 -0.62
C ALA A 264 -12.20 -41.58 0.28
N SER A 265 -11.21 -40.95 0.92
CA SER A 265 -10.30 -41.63 1.86
C SER A 265 -11.05 -42.19 3.07
N GLU A 266 -12.00 -41.44 3.63
CA GLU A 266 -12.82 -41.86 4.76
C GLU A 266 -13.74 -43.04 4.38
N ALA A 267 -14.28 -43.06 3.16
CA ALA A 267 -15.06 -44.18 2.64
C ALA A 267 -14.21 -45.45 2.49
N VAL A 268 -12.98 -45.34 1.97
CA VAL A 268 -12.03 -46.47 1.87
C VAL A 268 -11.67 -47.00 3.27
N ALA A 269 -11.39 -46.10 4.22
CA ALA A 269 -11.09 -46.49 5.60
C ALA A 269 -12.28 -47.11 6.33
N ALA A 270 -13.51 -46.68 6.05
CA ALA A 270 -14.73 -47.30 6.58
C ALA A 270 -14.89 -48.74 6.06
N ARG A 271 -14.68 -48.97 4.75
CA ARG A 271 -14.73 -50.31 4.15
C ARG A 271 -13.68 -51.24 4.74
N ALA A 272 -12.42 -50.80 4.81
CA ALA A 272 -11.33 -51.61 5.36
C ALA A 272 -11.55 -51.98 6.84
N ARG A 273 -12.12 -51.07 7.64
CA ARG A 273 -12.51 -51.35 9.03
C ARG A 273 -13.66 -52.34 9.12
N ALA A 274 -14.67 -52.23 8.27
CA ALA A 274 -15.80 -53.15 8.23
C ALA A 274 -15.36 -54.58 7.82
N GLU A 275 -14.47 -54.70 6.82
CA GLU A 275 -13.91 -55.98 6.40
C GLU A 275 -13.10 -56.66 7.51
N LEU A 276 -12.24 -55.91 8.22
CA LEU A 276 -11.50 -56.43 9.37
C LEU A 276 -12.43 -56.89 10.49
N ALA A 277 -13.46 -56.10 10.83
CA ALA A 277 -14.42 -56.43 11.87
C ALA A 277 -15.26 -57.68 11.51
N ALA A 278 -15.69 -57.81 10.26
CA ALA A 278 -16.38 -58.99 9.77
C ALA A 278 -15.49 -60.24 9.86
N TRP A 279 -14.22 -60.14 9.47
CA TRP A 279 -13.26 -61.24 9.60
C TRP A 279 -13.06 -61.65 11.06
N GLU A 280 -12.93 -60.69 11.98
CA GLU A 280 -12.76 -60.96 13.42
C GLU A 280 -14.00 -61.60 14.06
N ALA A 281 -15.19 -61.38 13.49
CA ALA A 281 -16.43 -62.02 13.94
C ALA A 281 -16.58 -63.47 13.44
N GLU A 282 -15.95 -63.83 12.31
CA GLU A 282 -16.17 -65.12 11.63
C GLU A 282 -15.00 -66.12 11.75
N ASN A 283 -13.76 -65.70 12.03
CA ASN A 283 -12.58 -66.58 11.89
C ASN A 283 -11.49 -66.39 12.97
N ASP A 284 -11.15 -67.46 13.69
CA ASP A 284 -10.04 -67.49 14.67
C ASP A 284 -8.76 -68.18 14.15
N ALA A 285 -8.77 -68.76 12.94
CA ALA A 285 -7.77 -69.78 12.55
C ALA A 285 -6.69 -69.38 11.52
N LYS A 286 -6.72 -68.18 10.88
CA LYS A 286 -5.74 -67.81 9.83
C LYS A 286 -5.04 -66.47 10.08
N ALA A 287 -3.92 -66.51 10.81
CA ALA A 287 -3.13 -65.33 11.19
C ALA A 287 -2.64 -64.46 10.00
N GLY A 288 -2.38 -65.06 8.83
CA GLY A 288 -1.90 -64.34 7.64
C GLY A 288 -2.93 -63.35 7.06
N GLU A 289 -4.20 -63.77 6.95
CA GLU A 289 -5.27 -62.92 6.41
C GLU A 289 -5.62 -61.79 7.39
N LYS A 290 -5.65 -62.09 8.70
CA LYS A 290 -5.77 -61.08 9.76
C LYS A 290 -4.73 -59.97 9.62
N ASN A 291 -3.47 -60.36 9.40
CA ASN A 291 -2.39 -59.40 9.31
C ASN A 291 -2.52 -58.51 8.06
N ARG A 292 -2.93 -59.08 6.92
CA ARG A 292 -3.20 -58.34 5.69
C ARG A 292 -4.32 -57.30 5.87
N LEU A 293 -5.46 -57.70 6.45
CA LEU A 293 -6.59 -56.79 6.71
C LEU A 293 -6.22 -55.68 7.70
N LYS A 294 -5.44 -55.99 8.74
CA LYS A 294 -4.90 -54.99 9.68
C LYS A 294 -3.98 -53.97 8.99
N VAL A 295 -3.10 -54.44 8.10
CA VAL A 295 -2.22 -53.55 7.31
C VAL A 295 -3.04 -52.66 6.39
N ALA A 296 -4.04 -53.21 5.69
CA ALA A 296 -4.93 -52.43 4.81
C ALA A 296 -5.72 -51.37 5.59
N ALA A 297 -6.30 -51.71 6.74
CA ALA A 297 -7.01 -50.76 7.60
C ALA A 297 -6.08 -49.66 8.14
N ARG A 298 -4.84 -50.00 8.51
CA ARG A 298 -3.83 -49.02 8.94
C ARG A 298 -3.41 -48.08 7.82
N GLN A 299 -3.19 -48.60 6.60
CA GLN A 299 -2.87 -47.80 5.42
C GLN A 299 -4.01 -46.84 5.07
N ALA A 300 -5.26 -47.31 5.09
CA ALA A 300 -6.43 -46.48 4.83
C ALA A 300 -6.61 -45.39 5.90
N ALA A 301 -6.38 -45.70 7.19
CA ALA A 301 -6.38 -44.70 8.25
C ALA A 301 -5.28 -43.65 8.08
N SER A 302 -4.09 -44.06 7.63
CA SER A 302 -2.99 -43.15 7.31
C SER A 302 -3.33 -42.23 6.14
N ALA A 303 -4.02 -42.74 5.12
CA ALA A 303 -4.48 -41.92 4.00
C ALA A 303 -5.50 -40.86 4.43
N VAL A 304 -6.45 -41.21 5.31
CA VAL A 304 -7.39 -40.24 5.92
C VAL A 304 -6.64 -39.16 6.70
N ALA A 305 -5.64 -39.53 7.50
CA ALA A 305 -4.84 -38.57 8.25
C ALA A 305 -4.09 -37.60 7.32
N ALA A 306 -3.51 -38.10 6.23
CA ALA A 306 -2.83 -37.28 5.22
C ALA A 306 -3.80 -36.33 4.51
N ALA A 307 -4.97 -36.82 4.07
CA ALA A 307 -5.99 -35.98 3.43
C ALA A 307 -6.52 -34.88 4.36
N ARG A 308 -6.72 -35.20 5.65
CA ARG A 308 -7.14 -34.22 6.66
C ARG A 308 -6.06 -33.16 6.90
N LEU A 309 -4.80 -33.58 6.99
CA LEU A 309 -3.67 -32.66 7.12
C LEU A 309 -3.59 -31.71 5.92
N ALA A 310 -3.69 -32.22 4.69
CA ALA A 310 -3.66 -31.40 3.48
C ALA A 310 -4.81 -30.37 3.45
N LYS A 311 -6.03 -30.78 3.86
CA LYS A 311 -7.17 -29.86 4.02
C LYS A 311 -6.89 -28.78 5.07
N GLU A 312 -6.34 -29.15 6.22
CA GLU A 312 -6.00 -28.21 7.29
C GLU A 312 -4.88 -27.25 6.87
N GLU A 313 -3.89 -27.72 6.13
CA GLU A 313 -2.81 -26.89 5.57
C GLU A 313 -3.34 -25.89 4.55
N HIS A 314 -4.23 -26.29 3.64
CA HIS A 314 -4.90 -25.38 2.72
C HIS A 314 -5.79 -24.36 3.44
N ALA A 315 -6.58 -24.81 4.41
CA ALA A 315 -7.39 -23.92 5.25
C ALA A 315 -6.51 -22.95 6.06
N ARG A 316 -5.34 -23.41 6.51
CA ARG A 316 -4.34 -22.57 7.16
C ARG A 316 -3.66 -21.64 6.17
N ALA A 317 -3.43 -22.02 4.91
CA ALA A 317 -2.90 -21.13 3.88
C ALA A 317 -3.89 -19.99 3.60
N ILE A 318 -5.18 -20.34 3.44
CA ILE A 318 -6.29 -19.39 3.36
C ILE A 318 -6.31 -18.48 4.58
N SER A 319 -6.24 -19.05 5.79
CA SER A 319 -6.21 -18.29 7.04
C SER A 319 -4.89 -17.54 7.26
N SER A 320 -3.76 -17.96 6.70
CA SER A 320 -2.43 -17.34 6.84
C SER A 320 -2.18 -16.18 5.89
N SER A 321 -3.00 -16.07 4.84
CA SER A 321 -3.23 -14.79 4.17
C SER A 321 -3.96 -13.77 5.07
N VAL A 322 -4.36 -14.22 6.26
CA VAL A 322 -4.98 -13.49 7.37
C VAL A 322 -4.27 -13.87 8.70
N ASP A 323 -2.97 -13.61 8.81
CA ASP A 323 -2.05 -14.03 9.90
C ASP A 323 -2.70 -14.57 11.23
N PRO A 324 -2.62 -15.90 11.49
CA PRO A 324 -3.08 -16.57 12.72
C PRO A 324 -2.33 -16.12 13.99
N ALA A 325 -1.13 -15.53 13.87
CA ALA A 325 -0.46 -14.90 14.99
C ALA A 325 -1.27 -13.70 15.51
N MET A 326 -2.11 -13.09 14.68
CA MET A 326 -2.93 -11.94 15.04
C MET A 326 -4.10 -12.31 15.98
N MET A 327 -4.69 -13.51 15.86
CA MET A 327 -5.76 -13.94 16.76
C MET A 327 -5.21 -14.35 18.14
N LYS A 328 -4.05 -15.02 18.17
CA LYS A 328 -3.40 -15.44 19.43
C LYS A 328 -2.64 -14.30 20.12
N ARG A 329 -2.07 -13.33 19.38
CA ARG A 329 -1.42 -12.13 19.95
C ARG A 329 -2.42 -11.05 20.37
N ALA A 330 -3.60 -10.97 19.75
CA ALA A 330 -4.66 -10.06 20.19
C ALA A 330 -5.30 -10.50 21.52
N GLU A 331 -5.37 -11.80 21.78
CA GLU A 331 -5.80 -12.35 23.08
C GLU A 331 -4.67 -12.31 24.13
N ALA A 332 -3.41 -12.40 23.71
CA ALA A 332 -2.24 -12.26 24.59
C ALA A 332 -1.80 -10.80 24.85
N ALA A 333 -2.48 -9.80 24.27
CA ALA A 333 -2.17 -8.37 24.39
C ALA A 333 -2.47 -7.77 25.78
N SER A 334 -2.45 -8.58 26.83
CA SER A 334 -2.46 -8.17 28.24
C SER A 334 -1.17 -8.51 28.99
N ALA A 335 -0.12 -9.06 28.33
CA ALA A 335 1.18 -9.32 28.96
C ALA A 335 2.34 -8.77 28.11
N GLU A 336 3.31 -8.16 28.79
CA GLU A 336 4.34 -7.27 28.26
C GLU A 336 5.46 -7.95 27.43
N ASP A 337 6.16 -7.11 26.65
CA ASP A 337 7.48 -7.29 26.01
C ASP A 337 7.57 -8.09 24.70
N SER A 338 7.76 -7.40 23.55
CA SER A 338 8.44 -7.88 22.29
C SER A 338 8.07 -7.18 20.96
N LEU A 339 7.40 -6.02 20.93
CA LEU A 339 7.21 -5.28 19.66
C LEU A 339 8.51 -4.60 19.21
N SER A 340 8.93 -4.77 17.95
CA SER A 340 10.20 -4.24 17.42
C SER A 340 10.04 -3.43 16.13
N MET A 341 11.11 -2.76 15.68
CA MET A 341 11.08 -1.88 14.49
C MET A 341 10.71 -2.62 13.19
N SER A 342 11.00 -3.92 13.09
CA SER A 342 10.66 -4.73 11.91
C SER A 342 9.16 -4.85 11.65
N ASP A 343 8.33 -4.61 12.67
CA ASP A 343 6.89 -4.79 12.62
C ASP A 343 6.16 -3.55 12.06
N VAL A 344 6.89 -2.42 11.91
CA VAL A 344 6.33 -1.12 11.51
C VAL A 344 5.68 -1.14 10.12
N PRO A 345 6.28 -1.70 9.05
CA PRO A 345 5.68 -1.70 7.71
C PRO A 345 4.36 -2.47 7.65
N GLU A 346 4.28 -3.62 8.32
CA GLU A 346 3.10 -4.47 8.36
C GLU A 346 1.94 -3.80 9.14
N LEU A 347 2.25 -3.17 10.26
CA LEU A 347 1.26 -2.42 11.04
C LEU A 347 0.70 -1.22 10.25
N VAL A 348 1.52 -0.53 9.46
CA VAL A 348 1.06 0.57 8.60
C VAL A 348 0.12 0.07 7.50
N LEU A 349 0.40 -1.10 6.91
CA LEU A 349 -0.47 -1.73 5.93
C LEU A 349 -1.86 -2.03 6.53
N HIS A 350 -1.91 -2.53 7.77
CA HIS A 350 -3.16 -2.86 8.46
C HIS A 350 -4.05 -1.65 8.79
N LEU A 351 -3.48 -0.45 8.94
CA LEU A 351 -4.28 0.79 9.09
C LEU A 351 -5.13 1.10 7.85
N SER A 352 -4.66 0.70 6.67
CA SER A 352 -5.30 1.04 5.38
C SER A 352 -6.16 -0.08 4.83
N GLY A 353 -5.80 -1.35 5.08
CA GLY A 353 -6.43 -2.52 4.47
C GLY A 353 -7.18 -3.49 5.40
N GLY A 354 -7.14 -3.29 6.73
CA GLY A 354 -7.78 -4.19 7.69
C GLY A 354 -9.27 -3.91 7.94
N GLY A 355 -10.01 -4.91 8.45
CA GLY A 355 -11.33 -4.70 9.07
C GLY A 355 -11.24 -3.84 10.34
N ASP A 356 -12.37 -3.33 10.84
CA ASP A 356 -12.36 -2.27 11.87
C ASP A 356 -11.54 -2.62 13.11
N LYS A 357 -11.65 -3.86 13.62
CA LYS A 357 -10.89 -4.33 14.77
C LYS A 357 -9.37 -4.41 14.51
N ARG A 358 -8.95 -4.67 13.26
CA ARG A 358 -7.53 -4.70 12.88
C ARG A 358 -6.93 -3.30 12.82
N LYS A 359 -7.70 -2.34 12.31
CA LYS A 359 -7.31 -0.92 12.28
C LYS A 359 -7.13 -0.38 13.69
N GLU A 360 -8.01 -0.75 14.62
CA GLU A 360 -7.90 -0.44 16.05
C GLU A 360 -6.59 -0.98 16.65
N GLN A 361 -6.35 -2.28 16.45
CA GLN A 361 -5.17 -2.97 17.00
C GLN A 361 -3.86 -2.44 16.40
N ALA A 362 -3.83 -2.17 15.10
CA ALA A 362 -2.68 -1.59 14.43
C ALA A 362 -2.36 -0.18 14.94
N ALA A 363 -3.37 0.67 15.10
CA ALA A 363 -3.20 2.01 15.66
C ALA A 363 -2.67 1.95 17.11
N ALA A 364 -3.18 1.02 17.93
CA ALA A 364 -2.73 0.82 19.30
C ALA A 364 -1.27 0.31 19.38
N ALA A 365 -0.87 -0.62 18.50
CA ALA A 365 0.49 -1.15 18.44
C ALA A 365 1.50 -0.08 17.98
N LEU A 366 1.14 0.72 16.97
CA LEU A 366 1.97 1.83 16.50
C LEU A 366 2.12 2.93 17.56
N ALA A 367 1.07 3.21 18.34
CA ALA A 367 1.17 4.13 19.47
C ALA A 367 2.19 3.66 20.51
N LYS A 368 2.30 2.34 20.76
CA LYS A 368 3.30 1.76 21.66
C LYS A 368 4.71 1.88 21.08
N LEU A 369 4.90 1.50 19.82
CA LEU A 369 6.20 1.57 19.13
C LEU A 369 6.75 2.99 19.03
N ALA A 370 5.88 3.97 18.79
CA ALA A 370 6.25 5.39 18.67
C ALA A 370 6.85 5.99 19.97
N ARG A 371 6.80 5.29 21.11
CA ARG A 371 7.44 5.75 22.35
C ARG A 371 8.97 5.80 22.22
N ASN A 372 9.56 4.96 21.35
CA ASN A 372 10.97 5.03 20.98
C ASN A 372 11.21 6.06 19.85
N ALA A 373 12.26 6.86 19.96
CA ALA A 373 12.60 7.92 19.01
C ALA A 373 12.85 7.42 17.57
N ASP A 374 13.59 6.33 17.42
CA ASP A 374 13.94 5.79 16.10
C ASP A 374 12.72 5.21 15.40
N ASN A 375 11.84 4.58 16.18
CA ASN A 375 10.57 4.06 15.69
C ASN A 375 9.63 5.17 15.21
N ARG A 376 9.65 6.38 15.81
CA ARG A 376 8.84 7.50 15.32
C ARG A 376 9.22 7.87 13.89
N VAL A 377 10.52 7.91 13.60
CA VAL A 377 11.03 8.22 12.26
C VAL A 377 10.71 7.06 11.31
N ALA A 378 10.89 5.81 11.75
CA ALA A 378 10.57 4.63 10.95
C ALA A 378 9.08 4.57 10.56
N ILE A 379 8.16 4.86 11.50
CA ILE A 379 6.71 4.87 11.25
C ILE A 379 6.34 5.94 10.21
N ALA A 380 6.95 7.12 10.30
CA ALA A 380 6.74 8.19 9.32
C ALA A 380 7.29 7.82 7.93
N LYS A 381 8.51 7.28 7.86
CA LYS A 381 9.13 6.80 6.62
C LYS A 381 8.36 5.65 5.97
N ALA A 382 7.76 4.78 6.77
CA ALA A 382 6.88 3.71 6.30
C ALA A 382 5.51 4.21 5.81
N GLY A 383 5.22 5.52 5.90
CA GLY A 383 3.97 6.11 5.43
C GLY A 383 2.81 6.01 6.43
N GLY A 384 3.08 5.71 7.70
CA GLY A 384 2.05 5.50 8.72
C GLY A 384 1.22 6.73 9.11
N ILE A 385 1.70 7.93 8.80
CA ILE A 385 1.05 9.18 9.19
C ILE A 385 -0.31 9.36 8.50
N ALA A 386 -0.39 9.18 7.18
CA ALA A 386 -1.62 9.44 6.43
C ALA A 386 -2.78 8.48 6.82
N PRO A 387 -2.56 7.16 6.98
CA PRO A 387 -3.60 6.25 7.46
C PRO A 387 -4.06 6.54 8.90
N LEU A 388 -3.14 6.91 9.80
CA LEU A 388 -3.51 7.33 11.16
C LEU A 388 -4.37 8.61 11.15
N VAL A 389 -4.05 9.57 10.28
CA VAL A 389 -4.86 10.79 10.09
C VAL A 389 -6.27 10.46 9.58
N ALA A 390 -6.38 9.51 8.65
CA ALA A 390 -7.66 9.05 8.13
C ALA A 390 -8.53 8.38 9.22
N LEU A 391 -7.95 7.50 10.03
CA LEU A 391 -8.65 6.85 11.15
C LEU A 391 -9.05 7.85 12.25
N ALA A 392 -8.19 8.82 12.56
CA ALA A 392 -8.50 9.88 13.52
C ALA A 392 -9.68 10.78 13.08
N ARG A 393 -9.93 10.89 11.77
CA ARG A 393 -11.05 11.67 11.21
C ARG A 393 -12.33 10.87 11.02
N GLY A 394 -12.22 9.64 10.52
CA GLY A 394 -13.35 8.88 10.00
C GLY A 394 -13.53 7.46 10.57
N GLY A 395 -12.68 7.03 11.50
CA GLY A 395 -12.76 5.69 12.10
C GLY A 395 -13.88 5.53 13.13
N THR A 396 -13.98 4.32 13.71
CA THR A 396 -14.79 4.07 14.92
C THR A 396 -14.27 4.89 16.10
N GLU A 397 -15.06 5.05 17.17
CA GLU A 397 -14.62 5.81 18.35
C GLU A 397 -13.32 5.26 18.96
N VAL A 398 -13.15 3.94 18.98
CA VAL A 398 -11.94 3.27 19.46
C VAL A 398 -10.75 3.48 18.50
N GLN A 399 -10.97 3.43 17.18
CA GLN A 399 -9.94 3.74 16.19
C GLN A 399 -9.46 5.18 16.32
N LYS A 400 -10.37 6.12 16.49
CA LYS A 400 -10.05 7.55 16.65
C LYS A 400 -9.17 7.77 17.88
N GLU A 401 -9.50 7.13 19.00
CA GLU A 401 -8.73 7.24 20.23
C GLU A 401 -7.29 6.71 20.07
N TYR A 402 -7.13 5.50 19.53
CA TYR A 402 -5.80 4.93 19.32
C TYR A 402 -4.99 5.66 18.26
N ALA A 403 -5.62 6.08 17.16
CA ALA A 403 -4.96 6.83 16.09
C ALA A 403 -4.51 8.21 16.59
N ALA A 404 -5.35 8.90 17.36
CA ALA A 404 -4.99 10.17 17.99
C ALA A 404 -3.87 10.00 19.02
N GLY A 405 -3.88 8.92 19.80
CA GLY A 405 -2.80 8.56 20.72
C GLY A 405 -1.47 8.34 20.02
N ALA A 406 -1.47 7.62 18.89
CA ALA A 406 -0.27 7.39 18.08
C ALA A 406 0.28 8.69 17.47
N LEU A 407 -0.59 9.50 16.85
CA LEU A 407 -0.22 10.78 16.24
C LEU A 407 0.38 11.76 17.25
N ARG A 408 -0.17 11.81 18.47
CA ARG A 408 0.37 12.63 19.56
C ARG A 408 1.81 12.26 19.91
N ILE A 409 2.12 10.96 19.96
CA ILE A 409 3.45 10.48 20.30
C ILE A 409 4.42 10.70 19.12
N LEU A 410 3.97 10.48 17.88
CA LEU A 410 4.77 10.73 16.68
C LEU A 410 5.19 12.20 16.53
N ALA A 411 4.30 13.12 16.88
CA ALA A 411 4.54 14.57 16.80
C ALA A 411 5.50 15.12 17.86
N VAL A 412 6.07 14.27 18.72
CA VAL A 412 7.22 14.64 19.56
C VAL A 412 8.48 14.87 18.71
N ASN A 413 8.51 14.36 17.48
CA ASN A 413 9.53 14.70 16.48
C ASN A 413 8.99 15.80 15.56
N ASP A 414 9.79 16.84 15.32
CA ASP A 414 9.37 18.06 14.61
C ASP A 414 9.04 17.82 13.13
N ASP A 415 9.83 16.98 12.43
CA ASP A 415 9.59 16.62 11.02
C ASP A 415 8.27 15.83 10.89
N ASN A 416 8.02 14.91 11.81
CA ASN A 416 6.77 14.18 11.89
C ASN A 416 5.60 15.09 12.21
N ALA A 417 5.76 16.08 13.10
CA ALA A 417 4.72 17.05 13.41
C ALA A 417 4.32 17.87 12.16
N MET A 418 5.31 18.31 11.37
CA MET A 418 5.09 18.98 10.09
C MET A 418 4.39 18.10 9.06
N ALA A 419 4.79 16.83 8.95
CA ALA A 419 4.17 15.86 8.04
C ALA A 419 2.72 15.54 8.45
N ILE A 420 2.45 15.37 9.75
CA ILE A 420 1.11 15.16 10.30
C ILE A 420 0.21 16.35 9.96
N ALA A 421 0.68 17.58 10.19
CA ALA A 421 -0.09 18.78 9.88
C ALA A 421 -0.36 18.94 8.38
N THR A 422 0.62 18.62 7.54
CA THR A 422 0.46 18.64 6.08
C THR A 422 -0.60 17.62 5.63
N ALA A 423 -0.57 16.41 6.18
CA ALA A 423 -1.56 15.37 5.89
C ALA A 423 -2.99 15.76 6.35
N PHE A 424 -3.12 16.45 7.49
CA PHE A 424 -4.39 17.04 7.88
C PHE A 424 -4.83 18.16 6.91
N GLY A 425 -3.91 18.95 6.35
CA GLY A 425 -4.21 20.04 5.40
C GLY A 425 -4.60 19.61 3.99
N GLN A 426 -3.97 18.59 3.42
CA GLN A 426 -4.13 18.20 2.01
C GLN A 426 -5.50 17.58 1.64
N LEU A 427 -6.22 16.99 2.60
CA LEU A 427 -7.54 16.39 2.39
C LEU A 427 -8.72 17.40 2.40
N SER A 428 -8.45 18.71 2.25
CA SER A 428 -9.45 19.78 2.38
C SER A 428 -9.95 20.40 1.06
N PHE A 429 -9.60 19.84 -0.10
CA PHE A 429 -10.06 20.35 -1.40
C PHE A 429 -10.99 19.36 -2.14
N GLU A 430 -12.06 18.94 -1.46
CA GLU A 430 -13.29 18.53 -2.14
C GLU A 430 -14.45 19.38 -1.62
N SER A 431 -15.16 20.01 -2.56
CA SER A 431 -16.16 21.05 -2.37
C SER A 431 -17.23 20.73 -1.33
N SER A 432 -17.33 21.54 -0.27
CA SER A 432 -18.56 21.75 0.49
C SER A 432 -18.48 23.04 1.32
N ALA A 433 -19.02 24.13 0.79
CA ALA A 433 -19.36 25.30 1.58
C ALA A 433 -20.36 24.91 2.68
N LYS A 434 -20.03 25.07 3.97
CA LYS A 434 -21.02 24.94 5.07
C LYS A 434 -20.81 25.98 6.17
N LYS A 435 -21.95 26.60 6.50
CA LYS A 435 -22.27 27.78 7.34
C LYS A 435 -21.74 27.75 8.78
N VAL A 436 -21.61 28.93 9.39
CA VAL A 436 -21.50 29.13 10.85
C VAL A 436 -22.78 29.85 11.32
N SER A 437 -23.45 29.31 12.35
CA SER A 437 -24.62 29.91 13.00
C SER A 437 -24.25 30.46 14.38
N ILE A 438 -24.84 31.60 14.74
CA ILE A 438 -24.73 32.24 16.06
C ILE A 438 -25.85 31.66 16.94
N GLU A 439 -25.51 31.02 18.06
CA GLU A 439 -26.50 30.47 18.99
C GLU A 439 -26.46 31.15 20.37
N GLN A 440 -27.61 31.64 20.82
CA GLN A 440 -27.89 32.02 22.20
C GLN A 440 -28.46 30.80 22.96
N HIS A 441 -27.83 30.48 24.09
CA HIS A 441 -28.29 29.65 25.22
C HIS A 441 -29.18 28.40 24.98
N GLY A 442 -28.62 27.24 25.36
CA GLY A 442 -29.24 26.36 26.37
C GLY A 442 -29.93 25.06 25.89
N ARG A 443 -29.20 23.93 25.89
CA ARG A 443 -29.50 22.68 26.64
C ARG A 443 -28.50 21.54 26.32
N ARG A 444 -28.29 20.69 27.33
CA ARG A 444 -27.31 19.58 27.43
C ARG A 444 -27.37 18.58 26.26
N CYS A 445 -26.19 18.12 25.81
CA CYS A 445 -26.04 16.83 25.13
C CYS A 445 -24.94 16.01 25.82
N ARG A 446 -25.27 14.78 26.21
CA ARG A 446 -24.38 13.81 26.88
C ARG A 446 -23.49 13.16 25.82
N SER A 447 -22.19 13.44 25.84
CA SER A 447 -21.14 12.52 25.39
C SER A 447 -19.80 13.05 25.89
N THR A 448 -19.17 12.30 26.78
CA THR A 448 -17.90 12.64 27.42
C THR A 448 -16.81 11.74 26.84
N SER A 449 -16.45 11.94 25.58
CA SER A 449 -15.30 11.26 24.95
C SER A 449 -14.68 12.17 23.90
N ILE A 450 -13.65 12.95 24.28
CA ILE A 450 -12.62 13.54 23.39
C ILE A 450 -11.54 14.34 24.17
N CYS A 451 -11.65 14.50 25.49
CA CYS A 451 -10.82 15.44 26.24
C CYS A 451 -9.42 14.95 26.67
N LEU A 452 -8.82 13.92 26.08
CA LEU A 452 -7.51 13.39 26.54
C LEU A 452 -6.37 13.39 25.51
N VAL A 453 -6.50 14.03 24.36
CA VAL A 453 -5.45 13.96 23.31
C VAL A 453 -4.42 15.12 23.35
N PHE A 454 -4.70 16.25 23.99
CA PHE A 454 -3.81 17.42 23.89
C PHE A 454 -3.01 17.66 25.17
N CYS A 455 -1.92 16.91 25.32
CA CYS A 455 -0.82 17.30 26.20
C CYS A 455 0.50 16.82 25.56
N SER A 456 0.98 17.60 24.59
CA SER A 456 2.38 17.75 24.15
C SER A 456 2.48 19.01 23.27
N PRO A 457 3.46 19.89 23.50
CA PRO A 457 3.50 21.27 22.95
C PRO A 457 3.70 21.48 21.43
N PRO A 458 4.09 20.52 20.56
CA PRO A 458 4.30 20.83 19.13
C PRO A 458 3.02 20.92 18.28
N LEU A 459 1.93 20.26 18.67
CA LEU A 459 0.71 20.15 17.84
C LEU A 459 -0.32 21.27 18.05
N GLU A 460 -0.15 22.10 19.07
CA GLU A 460 -1.08 23.21 19.37
C GLU A 460 -0.96 24.36 18.35
N LYS A 461 0.14 24.40 17.58
CA LYS A 461 0.46 25.51 16.66
C LYS A 461 0.10 25.28 15.19
N MET A 462 -0.43 24.11 14.81
CA MET A 462 -0.62 23.76 13.38
C MET A 462 -2.04 23.42 12.95
N LEU A 463 -3.02 23.47 13.87
CA LEU A 463 -4.42 23.54 13.49
C LEU A 463 -4.81 25.01 13.51
N VAL A 464 -5.16 25.59 12.36
CA VAL A 464 -5.94 26.84 12.37
C VAL A 464 -7.23 26.52 13.11
N PRO A 465 -7.43 26.99 14.36
CA PRO A 465 -8.66 26.70 15.08
C PRO A 465 -9.76 27.50 14.39
N ARG A 466 -10.96 26.93 14.30
CA ARG A 466 -12.16 27.78 14.15
C ARG A 466 -12.24 28.65 15.41
N VAL A 467 -11.72 29.87 15.35
CA VAL A 467 -11.77 30.80 16.49
C VAL A 467 -13.21 31.14 16.78
N ARG A 468 -13.69 30.76 17.97
CA ARG A 468 -15.01 31.20 18.46
C ARG A 468 -14.81 32.42 19.35
N LEU A 469 -15.47 33.52 19.00
CA LEU A 469 -15.52 34.72 19.83
C LEU A 469 -16.90 34.84 20.46
N ARG A 470 -16.93 35.28 21.73
CA ARG A 470 -18.16 35.72 22.39
C ARG A 470 -18.09 37.23 22.56
N LEU A 471 -19.08 37.94 22.01
CA LEU A 471 -19.27 39.35 22.33
C LEU A 471 -19.79 39.46 23.76
N LEU A 472 -19.08 40.22 24.61
CA LEU A 472 -19.44 40.41 26.00
C LEU A 472 -20.20 41.72 26.24
N GLU A 473 -19.74 42.82 25.64
CA GLU A 473 -20.31 44.15 25.91
C GLU A 473 -20.03 45.14 24.78
N LYS A 474 -20.94 46.11 24.57
CA LYS A 474 -20.79 47.23 23.64
C LYS A 474 -21.05 48.54 24.37
N THR A 475 -20.12 49.49 24.28
CA THR A 475 -20.31 50.85 24.79
C THR A 475 -20.12 51.87 23.67
N ASP A 476 -21.13 52.71 23.44
CA ASP A 476 -21.13 53.74 22.40
C ASP A 476 -20.68 55.08 22.99
N SER A 477 -19.38 55.22 23.28
CA SER A 477 -18.61 56.48 23.32
C SER A 477 -17.36 56.32 24.20
N TYR A 478 -16.14 56.60 23.69
CA TYR A 478 -15.02 57.01 24.57
C TYR A 478 -13.92 57.80 23.83
N THR A 479 -13.39 58.78 24.56
CA THR A 479 -12.47 59.88 24.18
C THR A 479 -10.99 59.49 24.30
N TYR A 480 -10.15 60.02 23.41
CA TYR A 480 -8.72 59.70 23.22
C TYR A 480 -7.82 60.24 24.35
N VAL A 481 -6.95 59.41 24.96
CA VAL A 481 -5.96 59.85 25.97
C VAL A 481 -4.59 59.16 25.77
N GLY A 482 -3.53 59.96 25.56
CA GLY A 482 -2.14 59.62 25.93
C GLY A 482 -1.15 59.29 24.81
N ALA A 483 -0.08 60.09 24.69
CA ALA A 483 0.96 60.05 23.65
C ALA A 483 1.91 58.83 23.71
N ALA A 484 2.45 58.42 22.56
CA ALA A 484 3.40 57.31 22.41
C ALA A 484 4.85 57.72 22.77
N PRO A 485 5.69 56.79 23.27
CA PRO A 485 7.11 57.05 23.57
C PRO A 485 7.98 57.24 22.31
N ALA A 486 9.08 57.99 22.45
CA ALA A 486 9.91 58.54 21.35
C ALA A 486 10.65 57.49 20.48
N ASP A 487 10.82 56.27 20.98
CA ASP A 487 11.39 55.12 20.28
C ASP A 487 10.47 54.62 19.15
N VAL A 488 9.15 54.64 19.40
CA VAL A 488 8.12 54.28 18.43
C VAL A 488 8.00 55.32 17.33
N GLU A 489 8.18 56.60 17.67
CA GLU A 489 8.10 57.70 16.71
C GLU A 489 9.24 57.63 15.68
N SER A 490 10.43 57.28 16.15
CA SER A 490 11.64 57.09 15.35
C SER A 490 11.53 55.87 14.43
N HIS A 491 10.98 54.76 14.93
CA HIS A 491 10.78 53.53 14.16
C HIS A 491 9.71 53.69 13.05
N ASN A 492 8.61 54.39 13.35
CA ASN A 492 7.53 54.62 12.39
C ASN A 492 7.90 55.66 11.32
N LYS A 493 8.77 56.63 11.64
CA LYS A 493 9.32 57.59 10.68
C LYS A 493 10.27 56.93 9.68
N ALA A 494 11.03 55.92 10.11
CA ALA A 494 11.89 55.10 9.24
C ALA A 494 11.08 54.22 8.27
N LEU A 495 9.84 53.87 8.62
CA LEU A 495 8.93 53.03 7.82
C LEU A 495 7.86 53.82 7.02
N GLY A 496 7.78 55.14 7.19
CA GLY A 496 6.86 56.02 6.45
C GLY A 496 5.36 55.77 6.70
N GLN A 497 4.95 55.58 7.96
CA GLN A 497 3.55 55.28 8.36
C GLN A 497 2.98 56.26 9.41
N ASP A 498 1.74 56.74 9.22
CA ASP A 498 0.97 57.58 10.16
C ASP A 498 -0.03 56.74 11.01
N TYR A 499 -0.24 57.14 12.27
CA TYR A 499 -0.66 56.33 13.43
C TYR A 499 -2.17 56.02 13.61
N GLY A 500 -2.42 54.90 14.33
CA GLY A 500 -3.58 54.63 15.16
C GLY A 500 -3.27 53.48 16.14
N LEU A 501 -3.46 53.68 17.46
CA LEU A 501 -3.13 52.73 18.54
C LEU A 501 -4.40 52.19 19.22
N GLY A 502 -4.40 50.91 19.58
CA GLY A 502 -5.32 50.32 20.56
C GLY A 502 -4.55 49.94 21.83
N PHE A 503 -5.23 49.81 22.97
CA PHE A 503 -4.63 49.40 24.24
C PHE A 503 -5.40 48.22 24.86
N ALA A 504 -4.67 47.27 25.45
CA ALA A 504 -5.24 46.18 26.23
C ALA A 504 -5.62 46.69 27.63
N THR A 505 -6.66 46.11 28.23
CA THR A 505 -7.14 46.51 29.57
C THR A 505 -6.19 46.13 30.71
N ASP A 506 -5.20 45.28 30.47
CA ASP A 506 -4.23 44.80 31.46
C ASP A 506 -2.91 45.60 31.46
N GLY A 507 -2.77 46.60 30.58
CA GLY A 507 -1.64 47.53 30.55
C GLY A 507 -0.32 46.96 30.03
N THR A 508 -0.25 45.67 29.66
CA THR A 508 1.00 44.99 29.28
C THR A 508 1.13 44.71 27.78
N THR A 509 0.07 44.91 27.00
CA THR A 509 0.08 44.65 25.55
C THR A 509 -0.18 45.94 24.75
N ARG A 510 0.74 46.30 23.83
CA ARG A 510 0.63 47.45 22.92
C ARG A 510 0.14 47.01 21.55
N PHE A 511 -0.78 47.76 20.94
CA PHE A 511 -1.27 47.48 19.59
C PHE A 511 -0.85 48.57 18.60
N PHE A 512 -0.47 48.18 17.39
CA PHE A 512 -0.16 49.11 16.30
C PHE A 512 -1.09 48.86 15.11
N SER A 513 -1.81 49.88 14.64
CA SER A 513 -2.48 49.81 13.34
C SER A 513 -1.50 50.12 12.22
N THR A 514 -1.65 49.46 11.07
CA THR A 514 -0.95 49.83 9.85
C THR A 514 -1.94 50.47 8.86
N LYS A 515 -1.43 51.44 8.09
CA LYS A 515 -2.11 52.26 7.05
C LYS A 515 -3.51 51.79 6.59
N VAL A 516 -4.54 52.52 7.00
CA VAL A 516 -5.78 52.64 6.23
C VAL A 516 -5.64 53.87 5.32
N LYS A 517 -5.80 53.73 4.01
CA LYS A 517 -5.77 54.88 3.08
C LYS A 517 -6.82 55.91 3.53
N SER A 518 -6.51 57.21 3.44
CA SER A 518 -7.38 58.28 3.95
C SER A 518 -8.81 58.28 3.38
N ALA A 519 -8.99 57.70 2.18
CA ALA A 519 -10.30 57.53 1.54
C ALA A 519 -11.17 56.39 2.12
N ASP A 520 -10.58 55.46 2.88
CA ASP A 520 -11.29 54.33 3.48
C ASP A 520 -11.66 54.57 4.96
N ARG A 521 -11.40 55.78 5.50
CA ARG A 521 -11.69 56.16 6.91
C ARG A 521 -13.16 56.05 7.32
N ALA A 522 -14.09 56.00 6.37
CA ALA A 522 -15.53 55.90 6.63
C ALA A 522 -16.08 54.45 6.61
N ARG A 523 -15.21 53.43 6.53
CA ARG A 523 -15.62 52.01 6.44
C ARG A 523 -14.97 51.17 7.53
N ALA A 524 -15.16 51.60 8.79
CA ALA A 524 -14.91 50.72 9.92
C ALA A 524 -15.85 49.49 9.85
N PHE A 525 -15.35 48.33 10.26
CA PHE A 525 -16.05 47.04 10.28
C PHE A 525 -17.53 47.19 10.64
N ARG A 526 -18.41 46.65 9.78
CA ARG A 526 -19.82 46.45 10.13
C ARG A 526 -19.98 45.11 10.82
N ILE A 527 -21.00 44.99 11.68
CA ILE A 527 -21.29 43.78 12.47
C ILE A 527 -21.42 42.52 11.59
N ASP A 528 -21.78 42.69 10.32
CA ASP A 528 -22.00 41.61 9.37
C ASP A 528 -20.80 41.34 8.44
N ASP A 529 -19.66 42.02 8.63
CA ASP A 529 -18.47 41.77 7.82
C ASP A 529 -17.76 40.47 8.25
N GLU A 530 -17.49 39.57 7.29
CA GLU A 530 -16.67 38.38 7.54
C GLU A 530 -15.23 38.79 7.92
N ILE A 531 -14.73 38.28 9.06
CA ILE A 531 -13.36 38.52 9.51
C ILE A 531 -12.53 37.24 9.38
N GLU A 532 -11.38 37.37 8.75
CA GLU A 532 -10.37 36.33 8.54
C GLU A 532 -9.16 36.61 9.44
N LEU A 533 -8.76 35.62 10.24
CA LEU A 533 -7.55 35.67 11.05
C LEU A 533 -6.41 34.99 10.29
N ARG A 534 -5.29 35.70 10.15
CA ARG A 534 -4.07 35.18 9.50
C ARG A 534 -2.91 35.26 10.46
N TYR A 535 -2.28 34.12 10.73
CA TYR A 535 -1.08 34.05 11.53
C TYR A 535 0.14 33.99 10.62
N ASP A 536 1.04 34.96 10.73
CA ASP A 536 2.30 34.96 10.00
C ASP A 536 3.39 34.35 10.88
N THR A 537 3.68 33.08 10.61
CA THR A 537 4.69 32.29 11.33
C THR A 537 6.11 32.81 11.13
N SER A 538 6.39 33.53 10.04
CA SER A 538 7.73 34.09 9.79
C SER A 538 8.05 35.31 10.67
N LYS A 539 7.02 35.98 11.20
CA LYS A 539 7.14 37.19 12.01
C LYS A 539 6.58 37.07 13.43
N GLY A 540 5.84 36.00 13.74
CA GLY A 540 5.26 35.78 15.07
C GLY A 540 4.05 36.65 15.38
N VAL A 541 3.33 37.15 14.37
CA VAL A 541 2.28 38.17 14.51
C VAL A 541 0.92 37.65 14.04
N VAL A 542 -0.16 38.03 14.75
CA VAL A 542 -1.54 37.73 14.37
C VAL A 542 -2.14 38.93 13.64
N GLN A 543 -2.65 38.70 12.43
CA GLN A 543 -3.32 39.73 11.63
C GLN A 543 -4.82 39.43 11.50
N LEU A 544 -5.63 40.45 11.70
CA LEU A 544 -7.08 40.41 11.53
C LEU A 544 -7.44 41.12 10.22
N TRP A 545 -8.13 40.44 9.32
CA TRP A 545 -8.52 40.92 8.00
C TRP A 545 -10.04 40.91 7.83
N ALA A 546 -10.64 42.01 7.38
CA ALA A 546 -11.99 41.94 6.83
C ALA A 546 -11.93 41.27 5.45
N LYS A 547 -12.75 40.25 5.21
CA LYS A 547 -12.75 39.49 3.95
C LYS A 547 -13.26 40.29 2.74
N ASN A 548 -13.89 41.43 2.99
CA ASN A 548 -14.22 42.43 1.97
C ASN A 548 -12.99 43.22 1.47
N GLY A 549 -11.80 42.94 2.02
CA GLY A 549 -10.50 43.45 1.58
C GLY A 549 -10.16 44.86 2.08
N LYS A 550 -10.91 45.42 3.03
CA LYS A 550 -10.88 46.87 3.33
C LYS A 550 -10.67 47.26 4.81
N GLY A 551 -9.88 46.48 5.54
CA GLY A 551 -9.37 46.87 6.85
C GLY A 551 -8.51 45.77 7.48
N ALA A 552 -7.33 46.13 7.98
CA ALA A 552 -6.42 45.22 8.66
C ALA A 552 -6.00 45.78 10.02
N PHE A 553 -6.10 44.98 11.07
CA PHE A 553 -5.45 45.25 12.35
C PHE A 553 -4.37 44.22 12.61
N VAL A 554 -3.23 44.68 13.11
CA VAL A 554 -2.10 43.83 13.45
C VAL A 554 -2.03 43.74 14.96
N MET A 555 -2.26 42.53 15.51
CA MET A 555 -2.04 42.26 16.92
C MET A 555 -0.66 41.65 17.08
N ILE A 556 0.24 42.41 17.71
CA ILE A 556 1.54 41.92 18.14
C ILE A 556 1.39 41.57 19.62
N ASN A 557 1.54 40.30 19.97
CA ASN A 557 1.79 39.92 21.36
C ASN A 557 3.28 39.55 21.45
N GLU A 558 4.07 40.45 22.05
CA GLU A 558 5.52 40.28 22.19
C GLU A 558 5.89 39.17 23.20
N HIS A 559 4.90 38.61 23.92
CA HIS A 559 5.12 37.70 25.03
C HIS A 559 4.50 36.30 24.87
N GLY A 560 4.07 35.93 23.65
CA GLY A 560 3.68 34.57 23.31
C GLY A 560 2.17 34.35 23.12
N PRO A 561 1.69 33.09 23.17
CA PRO A 561 0.31 32.75 22.77
C PRO A 561 -0.75 33.35 23.72
N ILE A 562 -1.83 33.86 23.15
CA ILE A 562 -2.95 34.49 23.89
C ILE A 562 -3.80 33.39 24.54
N PRO A 563 -4.06 33.43 25.86
CA PRO A 563 -4.77 32.36 26.56
C PRO A 563 -6.28 32.33 26.25
N ARG A 564 -6.88 31.15 26.38
CA ARG A 564 -8.34 30.96 26.30
C ARG A 564 -9.05 31.73 27.42
N GLY A 565 -10.13 32.42 27.09
CA GLY A 565 -10.85 33.33 27.99
C GLY A 565 -10.26 34.76 28.02
N TYR A 566 -9.20 35.03 27.26
CA TYR A 566 -8.64 36.39 27.16
C TYR A 566 -9.68 37.35 26.60
N ARG A 567 -9.85 38.47 27.30
CA ARG A 567 -10.79 39.52 26.93
C ARG A 567 -10.04 40.68 26.33
N PHE A 568 -10.45 41.08 25.15
CA PHE A 568 -9.86 42.21 24.46
C PHE A 568 -10.96 43.12 23.93
N ALA A 569 -10.68 44.42 23.91
CA ALA A 569 -11.62 45.41 23.42
C ALA A 569 -11.13 45.97 22.09
N ILE A 570 -11.99 45.96 21.09
CA ILE A 570 -11.75 46.65 19.82
C ILE A 570 -12.56 47.94 19.86
N GLY A 571 -11.84 49.06 19.82
CA GLY A 571 -12.44 50.39 19.77
C GLY A 571 -12.27 51.03 18.40
N CYS A 572 -13.28 51.77 17.96
CA CYS A 572 -13.10 52.87 17.01
C CYS A 572 -13.43 54.19 17.72
N VAL A 573 -13.33 55.31 17.01
CA VAL A 573 -13.61 56.66 17.56
C VAL A 573 -15.02 56.80 18.16
N TYR A 574 -15.97 55.90 17.80
CA TYR A 574 -17.39 56.01 18.18
C TYR A 574 -17.95 54.85 19.01
N CYS A 575 -17.30 53.68 19.06
CA CYS A 575 -17.77 52.56 19.88
C CYS A 575 -16.61 51.68 20.37
N ARG A 576 -16.85 51.00 21.49
CA ARG A 576 -15.95 49.98 22.05
C ARG A 576 -16.73 48.67 22.20
N CYS A 577 -16.24 47.63 21.56
CA CYS A 577 -16.78 46.27 21.66
C CYS A 577 -15.78 45.37 22.36
N THR A 578 -16.23 44.63 23.39
CA THR A 578 -15.38 43.72 24.16
C THR A 578 -15.70 42.28 23.79
N PHE A 579 -14.66 41.53 23.46
CA PHE A 579 -14.75 40.14 23.02
C PHE A 579 -13.97 39.22 23.96
N GLU A 580 -14.46 37.99 24.11
CA GLU A 580 -13.80 36.91 24.83
C GLU A 580 -13.44 35.79 23.87
N LEU A 581 -12.17 35.37 23.92
CA LEU A 581 -11.65 34.27 23.11
C LEU A 581 -12.10 32.93 23.70
N LEU A 582 -12.97 32.19 23.01
CA LEU A 582 -13.56 30.96 23.56
C LEU A 582 -12.80 29.68 23.20
N SER A 583 -11.86 29.73 22.28
CA SER A 583 -11.05 28.58 21.83
C SER A 583 -9.65 29.04 21.47
#